data_AF-A0A9P5CSD0-F1
#
_entry.id   AF-A0A9P5CSD0-F1
#
_cell.length_a   1.000
_cell.length_b   1.000
_cell.length_c   1.000
_cell.angle_alpha   90.00
_cell.angle_beta   90.00
_cell.angle_gamma   90.00
#
_symmetry.space_group_name_H-M   'P 1'
#
loop_
_entity.id
_entity.type
_entity.pdbx_description
1 polymer ?
#
loop_
_entity_poly.entity_id
_entity_poly.type
_entity_poly.pdbx_seq_one_letter_code
_entity_poly.pdbx_strand_id
1 'polypeptide(L)'
;MKALILDAENATGTVTTSHPMPVPGPDEVLIAVKAVALNPVDALYTLHPLGSTGRVIGSDFAGIVVARGPPAAPNNDDTTTNGGGGPSRLRRSSTALTTSINRGDRVAGFLQGASSVNERPGAFAEYLVCPVDLVWRIPASVTFEEAAAVSLCGLTAAQGLFFRLGLDAPFQWEDESDEGFSFFVAGASTSVGLYAAQLVRRSAEVSGRKVRLIGAASPRNWEMLKAEPYAYDVLVDYRDKDWPEKVRTASGGGVHFAYDAISEGSTVRDVSSTLKQGGKMAVVRSRAAGAWETEGVTTEPLYGAVWEGLGVDISYQGFVVKTSPAKRSFAMAFYKWLSDLGSLQPNPVRIMPGGLDRIVEDGFSLLGTAVSRRNNDRTEEHMRPISGEKLVYRIEAERRPSIGEEDPIV
;
A
#
# COMPACT_ATOMS: atom_id res chain seq x y z
N MET A 1 25.58 -1.57 8.06
CA MET A 1 24.90 -1.11 6.84
C MET A 1 24.23 0.21 7.13
N LYS A 2 24.03 1.02 6.11
CA LYS A 2 23.32 2.28 6.20
C LYS A 2 21.82 2.03 6.36
N ALA A 3 21.20 2.71 7.32
CA ALA A 3 19.78 2.58 7.62
C ALA A 3 19.25 3.87 8.26
N LEU A 4 18.00 4.22 7.97
CA LEU A 4 17.27 5.27 8.65
C LEU A 4 16.55 4.66 9.86
N ILE A 5 17.01 5.02 11.05
CA ILE A 5 16.50 4.50 12.33
C ILE A 5 15.64 5.54 13.06
N LEU A 6 14.63 5.05 13.77
CA LEU A 6 13.77 5.82 14.65
C LEU A 6 14.57 6.34 15.85
N ASP A 7 14.40 7.62 16.13
CA ASP A 7 14.70 8.26 17.41
C ASP A 7 13.36 8.58 18.09
N ALA A 8 12.93 7.67 18.97
CA ALA A 8 11.63 7.74 19.61
C ALA A 8 11.58 8.85 20.68
N GLU A 9 12.73 9.18 21.29
CA GLU A 9 12.82 10.21 22.32
C GLU A 9 12.62 11.60 21.73
N ASN A 10 13.21 11.86 20.55
CA ASN A 10 13.12 13.14 19.87
C ASN A 10 12.05 13.18 18.76
N ALA A 11 11.25 12.12 18.62
CA ALA A 11 10.21 11.99 17.60
C ALA A 11 10.71 12.28 16.16
N THR A 12 11.88 11.72 15.82
CA THR A 12 12.57 11.95 14.55
C THR A 12 13.18 10.65 13.99
N GLY A 13 13.88 10.74 12.86
CA GLY A 13 14.69 9.66 12.31
C GLY A 13 16.12 10.13 12.07
N THR A 14 17.09 9.23 12.29
CA THR A 14 18.51 9.51 12.05
C THR A 14 19.11 8.41 11.17
N VAL A 15 19.96 8.77 10.22
CA VAL A 15 20.71 7.78 9.44
C VAL A 15 21.93 7.33 10.23
N THR A 16 22.10 6.01 10.32
CA THR A 16 23.32 5.39 10.83
C THR A 16 23.99 4.58 9.72
N THR A 17 25.32 4.48 9.72
CA THR A 17 26.10 3.63 8.80
C THR A 17 26.52 2.29 9.42
N SER A 18 26.23 2.10 10.72
CA SER A 18 26.67 0.96 11.53
C SER A 18 25.55 0.01 11.95
N HIS A 19 24.35 0.10 11.35
CA HIS A 19 23.26 -0.83 11.65
C HIS A 19 23.67 -2.27 11.29
N PRO A 20 23.36 -3.30 12.11
CA PRO A 20 23.70 -4.69 11.81
C PRO A 20 23.11 -5.18 10.49
N MET A 21 23.83 -6.06 9.78
CA MET A 21 23.29 -6.74 8.60
C MET A 21 22.25 -7.79 9.05
N PRO A 22 21.02 -7.80 8.51
CA PRO A 22 20.04 -8.80 8.88
C PRO A 22 20.38 -10.14 8.23
N VAL A 23 20.03 -11.22 8.92
CA VAL A 23 20.21 -12.60 8.45
C VAL A 23 18.82 -13.17 8.17
N PRO A 24 18.56 -13.72 6.97
CA PRO A 24 17.24 -14.22 6.64
C PRO A 24 16.93 -15.47 7.49
N GLY A 25 15.80 -15.44 8.20
CA GLY A 25 15.26 -16.59 8.91
C GLY A 25 14.55 -17.57 7.97
N PRO A 26 13.89 -18.60 8.51
CA PRO A 26 13.20 -19.58 7.70
C PRO A 26 12.13 -18.95 6.79
N ASP A 27 12.14 -19.31 5.51
CA ASP A 27 11.29 -18.74 4.45
C ASP A 27 11.36 -17.21 4.28
N GLU A 28 12.47 -16.60 4.71
CA GLU A 28 12.79 -15.21 4.41
C GLU A 28 13.85 -15.09 3.32
N VAL A 29 13.82 -13.96 2.62
CA VAL A 29 14.84 -13.56 1.66
C VAL A 29 15.56 -12.31 2.15
N LEU A 30 16.88 -12.28 2.01
CA LEU A 30 17.68 -11.07 2.18
C LEU A 30 17.71 -10.32 0.85
N ILE A 31 17.38 -9.04 0.89
CA ILE A 31 17.24 -8.19 -0.28
C ILE A 31 18.20 -7.02 -0.18
N ALA A 32 19.00 -6.80 -1.23
CA ALA A 32 19.76 -5.58 -1.43
C ALA A 32 18.83 -4.52 -2.04
N VAL A 33 18.46 -3.53 -1.24
CA VAL A 33 17.49 -2.51 -1.61
C VAL A 33 18.08 -1.58 -2.67
N LYS A 34 17.29 -1.27 -3.69
CA LYS A 34 17.65 -0.38 -4.81
C LYS A 34 16.80 0.89 -4.85
N ALA A 35 15.56 0.81 -4.41
CA ALA A 35 14.68 1.95 -4.25
C ALA A 35 13.73 1.76 -3.08
N VAL A 36 13.38 2.87 -2.44
CA VAL A 36 12.33 2.93 -1.41
C VAL A 36 11.34 4.01 -1.77
N ALA A 37 10.07 3.77 -1.48
CA ALA A 37 9.00 4.73 -1.73
C ALA A 37 8.34 5.17 -0.43
N LEU A 38 8.00 6.44 -0.36
CA LEU A 38 7.47 7.07 0.84
C LEU A 38 5.94 6.98 0.88
N ASN A 39 5.41 6.73 2.07
CA ASN A 39 4.00 6.74 2.42
C ASN A 39 3.77 7.69 3.60
N PRO A 40 2.57 8.31 3.74
CA PRO A 40 2.28 9.18 4.88
C PRO A 40 2.57 8.53 6.24
N VAL A 41 2.38 7.22 6.35
CA VAL A 41 2.64 6.47 7.58
C VAL A 41 4.12 6.44 7.98
N ASP A 42 5.04 6.59 7.04
CA ASP A 42 6.48 6.55 7.34
C ASP A 42 6.90 7.77 8.18
N ALA A 43 6.32 8.94 7.90
CA ALA A 43 6.51 10.14 8.72
C ALA A 43 5.76 10.05 10.06
N LEU A 44 4.63 9.33 10.10
CA LEU A 44 3.91 9.09 11.35
C LEU A 44 4.69 8.18 12.30
N TYR A 45 5.50 7.25 11.78
CA TYR A 45 6.37 6.43 12.62
C TYR A 45 7.39 7.25 13.42
N THR A 46 7.80 8.43 12.93
CA THR A 46 8.69 9.32 13.68
C THR A 46 7.93 10.30 14.55
N LEU A 47 6.85 10.92 14.04
CA LEU A 47 6.08 11.91 14.79
C LEU A 47 5.29 11.32 15.96
N HIS A 48 4.85 10.06 15.81
CA HIS A 48 4.15 9.29 16.83
C HIS A 48 4.81 7.90 16.95
N PRO A 49 5.98 7.82 17.61
CA PRO A 49 6.77 6.60 17.70
C PRO A 49 5.95 5.40 18.18
N LEU A 50 5.91 4.35 17.35
CA LEU A 50 5.25 3.09 17.67
C LEU A 50 6.23 2.06 18.26
N GLY A 51 7.51 2.15 17.86
CA GLY A 51 8.59 1.29 18.33
C GLY A 51 9.61 2.06 19.18
N SER A 52 10.58 1.34 19.73
CA SER A 52 11.71 1.91 20.46
C SER A 52 12.73 2.58 19.52
N THR A 53 13.56 3.47 20.07
CA THR A 53 14.73 4.01 19.37
C THR A 53 15.60 2.88 18.78
N GLY A 54 16.13 3.11 17.58
CA GLY A 54 16.99 2.16 16.86
C GLY A 54 16.27 1.28 15.83
N ARG A 55 14.93 1.29 15.80
CA ARG A 55 14.14 0.56 14.79
C ARG A 55 14.28 1.18 13.40
N VAL A 56 14.48 0.37 12.36
CA VAL A 56 14.51 0.87 10.98
C VAL A 56 13.11 1.32 10.55
N ILE A 57 13.01 2.52 9.97
CA ILE A 57 11.75 3.12 9.48
C ILE A 57 11.46 2.65 8.06
N GLY A 58 10.24 2.90 7.56
CA GLY A 58 9.91 2.78 6.14
C GLY A 58 9.13 1.52 5.80
N SER A 59 8.25 1.65 4.81
CA SER A 59 7.34 0.58 4.44
C SER A 59 7.69 -0.07 3.10
N ASP A 60 7.72 0.68 2.00
CA ASP A 60 7.89 0.13 0.65
C ASP A 60 9.35 0.03 0.22
N PHE A 61 9.68 -1.05 -0.49
CA PHE A 61 10.99 -1.26 -1.10
C PHE A 61 10.89 -1.97 -2.47
N ALA A 62 11.97 -1.84 -3.23
CA ALA A 62 12.31 -2.70 -4.36
C ALA A 62 13.81 -2.98 -4.37
N GLY A 63 14.22 -4.20 -4.71
CA GLY A 63 15.61 -4.61 -4.65
C GLY A 63 15.90 -5.96 -5.29
N ILE A 64 17.11 -6.48 -5.04
CA ILE A 64 17.60 -7.74 -5.59
C ILE A 64 17.74 -8.75 -4.44
N VAL A 65 17.21 -9.95 -4.61
CA VAL A 65 17.43 -11.05 -3.66
C VAL A 65 18.90 -11.47 -3.67
N VAL A 66 19.57 -11.40 -2.53
CA VAL A 66 21.00 -11.75 -2.39
C VAL A 66 21.24 -13.02 -1.59
N ALA A 67 20.31 -13.42 -0.72
CA ALA A 67 20.34 -14.69 0.00
C ALA A 67 18.93 -15.13 0.39
N ARG A 68 18.78 -16.42 0.74
CA ARG A 68 17.54 -16.99 1.27
C ARG A 68 17.86 -17.75 2.56
N GLY A 69 16.98 -17.68 3.53
CA GLY A 69 17.05 -18.54 4.70
C GLY A 69 16.63 -19.98 4.39
N PRO A 70 16.74 -20.90 5.36
CA PRO A 70 16.30 -22.27 5.19
C PRO A 70 14.77 -22.34 4.97
N PRO A 71 14.21 -23.43 4.42
CA PRO A 71 12.77 -23.66 4.46
C PRO A 71 12.25 -23.69 5.91
N ALA A 72 11.06 -23.14 6.17
CA ALA A 72 10.44 -23.29 7.48
C ALA A 72 10.10 -24.76 7.76
N ALA A 73 10.12 -25.14 9.04
CA ALA A 73 9.64 -26.46 9.44
C ALA A 73 8.15 -26.59 9.08
N PRO A 74 7.69 -27.77 8.62
CA PRO A 74 6.28 -27.99 8.37
C PRO A 74 5.47 -27.75 9.65
N ASN A 75 4.48 -26.85 9.59
CA ASN A 75 3.56 -26.62 10.70
C ASN A 75 2.65 -27.85 10.85
N ASN A 76 2.82 -28.60 11.93
CA ASN A 76 1.95 -29.75 12.28
C ASN A 76 0.60 -29.33 12.88
N ASP A 77 0.27 -28.03 12.87
CA ASP A 77 -0.84 -27.45 13.61
C ASP A 77 -2.02 -27.02 12.71
N ASP A 78 -2.20 -27.70 11.57
CA ASP A 78 -3.38 -27.56 10.70
C ASP A 78 -4.62 -28.20 11.36
N THR A 79 -4.95 -27.77 12.57
CA THR A 79 -6.26 -27.97 13.17
C THR A 79 -7.16 -26.86 12.63
N THR A 80 -7.84 -27.17 11.53
CA THR A 80 -8.93 -26.36 11.00
C THR A 80 -10.01 -26.16 12.07
N THR A 81 -9.92 -25.06 12.82
CA THR A 81 -10.98 -24.62 13.71
C THR A 81 -11.96 -23.79 12.90
N ASN A 82 -13.10 -24.41 12.57
CA ASN A 82 -14.28 -23.72 12.06
C ASN A 82 -14.80 -22.76 13.12
N GLY A 83 -14.57 -21.46 12.97
CA GLY A 83 -15.18 -20.44 13.83
C GLY A 83 -14.88 -19.01 13.40
N GLY A 84 -15.83 -18.37 12.70
CA GLY A 84 -15.88 -16.90 12.57
C GLY A 84 -16.08 -16.30 11.17
N GLY A 85 -17.24 -16.54 10.54
CA GLY A 85 -18.02 -15.50 9.84
C GLY A 85 -17.41 -14.64 8.71
N GLY A 86 -16.45 -15.12 7.92
CA GLY A 86 -16.09 -14.53 6.61
C GLY A 86 -16.45 -15.50 5.48
N PRO A 87 -16.75 -15.06 4.25
CA PRO A 87 -17.03 -15.97 3.14
C PRO A 87 -15.80 -16.85 2.88
N SER A 88 -15.90 -18.11 3.31
CA SER A 88 -15.00 -19.20 2.96
C SER A 88 -15.16 -19.49 1.48
N ARG A 89 -14.35 -18.85 0.63
CA ARG A 89 -14.35 -19.07 -0.83
C ARG A 89 -12.95 -19.22 -1.44
N LEU A 90 -11.95 -19.64 -0.65
CA LEU A 90 -10.76 -20.21 -1.27
C LEU A 90 -11.11 -21.60 -1.79
N ARG A 91 -11.31 -21.75 -3.10
CA ARG A 91 -11.32 -23.08 -3.73
C ARG A 91 -9.96 -23.72 -3.44
N ARG A 92 -9.96 -24.95 -2.90
CA ARG A 92 -8.76 -25.78 -2.77
C ARG A 92 -8.16 -26.01 -4.16
N SER A 93 -7.24 -25.15 -4.55
CA SER A 93 -6.39 -25.30 -5.72
C SER A 93 -4.95 -25.02 -5.30
N SER A 94 -4.21 -26.11 -5.17
CA SER A 94 -2.75 -26.24 -5.03
C SER A 94 -2.09 -25.51 -3.85
N THR A 95 -1.89 -26.26 -2.77
CA THR A 95 -0.79 -26.13 -1.78
C THR A 95 0.62 -26.32 -2.39
N ALA A 96 0.79 -26.06 -3.69
CA ALA A 96 2.05 -26.17 -4.39
C ALA A 96 2.04 -25.17 -5.55
N LEU A 97 2.47 -23.92 -5.32
CA LEU A 97 2.84 -22.96 -6.37
C LEU A 97 3.40 -21.68 -5.73
N THR A 98 4.51 -21.81 -4.99
CA THR A 98 5.45 -20.70 -4.86
C THR A 98 6.11 -20.52 -6.22
N THR A 99 5.88 -19.39 -6.88
CA THR A 99 6.85 -18.93 -7.88
C THR A 99 8.19 -18.84 -7.15
N SER A 100 9.15 -19.70 -7.52
CA SER A 100 10.38 -19.82 -6.75
C SER A 100 11.13 -18.49 -6.80
N ILE A 101 11.14 -17.72 -5.71
CA ILE A 101 11.98 -16.52 -5.57
C ILE A 101 13.41 -17.00 -5.26
N ASN A 102 14.34 -16.59 -6.11
CA ASN A 102 15.73 -17.05 -6.12
C ASN A 102 16.69 -15.87 -5.97
N ARG A 103 17.94 -16.17 -5.60
CA ARG A 103 19.03 -15.19 -5.66
C ARG A 103 19.13 -14.58 -7.06
N GLY A 104 19.32 -13.27 -7.14
CA GLY A 104 19.34 -12.50 -8.38
C GLY A 104 17.97 -11.97 -8.82
N ASP A 105 16.86 -12.49 -8.27
CA ASP A 105 15.53 -11.98 -8.62
C ASP A 105 15.36 -10.53 -8.20
N ARG A 106 14.72 -9.75 -9.08
CA ARG A 106 14.26 -8.39 -8.81
C ARG A 106 12.90 -8.51 -8.10
N VAL A 107 12.80 -8.00 -6.89
CA VAL A 107 11.59 -8.12 -6.06
C VAL A 107 11.20 -6.80 -5.42
N ALA A 108 9.90 -6.63 -5.17
CA ALA A 108 9.36 -5.53 -4.40
C ALA A 108 8.34 -6.05 -3.38
N GLY A 109 8.08 -5.26 -2.35
CA GLY A 109 7.18 -5.61 -1.26
C GLY A 109 7.00 -4.42 -0.33
N PHE A 110 6.34 -4.66 0.80
CA PHE A 110 6.33 -3.69 1.90
C PHE A 110 6.41 -4.41 3.24
N LEU A 111 6.89 -3.67 4.24
CA LEU A 111 6.96 -4.07 5.64
C LEU A 111 6.22 -3.04 6.49
N GLN A 112 6.03 -3.36 7.77
CA GLN A 112 5.74 -2.33 8.75
C GLN A 112 7.05 -1.64 9.12
N GLY A 113 7.16 -0.34 8.85
CA GLY A 113 8.27 0.47 9.35
C GLY A 113 8.19 0.64 10.87
N ALA A 114 9.35 0.75 11.52
CA ALA A 114 9.45 0.96 12.97
C ALA A 114 8.59 0.01 13.80
N SER A 115 8.70 -1.30 13.52
CA SER A 115 7.87 -2.34 14.16
C SER A 115 7.82 -2.20 15.68
N SER A 116 6.60 -2.26 16.21
CA SER A 116 6.27 -1.97 17.61
C SER A 116 6.23 -3.22 18.49
N VAL A 117 6.15 -4.41 17.88
CA VAL A 117 5.85 -5.67 18.58
C VAL A 117 6.89 -6.77 18.36
N ASN A 118 7.82 -6.58 17.42
CA ASN A 118 8.84 -7.56 17.08
C ASN A 118 10.08 -6.88 16.52
N GLU A 119 11.11 -7.69 16.27
CA GLU A 119 12.42 -7.24 15.78
C GLU A 119 12.50 -7.03 14.27
N ARG A 120 11.38 -7.16 13.52
CA ARG A 120 11.42 -7.03 12.06
C ARG A 120 11.84 -5.60 11.65
N PRO A 121 12.79 -5.46 10.72
CA PRO A 121 13.21 -4.14 10.25
C PRO A 121 12.15 -3.50 9.35
N GLY A 122 12.16 -2.17 9.29
CA GLY A 122 11.54 -1.42 8.21
C GLY A 122 12.36 -1.44 6.91
N ALA A 123 11.85 -0.77 5.89
CA ALA A 123 12.37 -0.81 4.53
C ALA A 123 13.51 0.19 4.22
N PHE A 124 13.69 1.25 5.01
CA PHE A 124 14.65 2.33 4.70
C PHE A 124 16.07 1.98 5.16
N ALA A 125 16.65 0.95 4.53
CA ALA A 125 18.00 0.46 4.75
C ALA A 125 18.63 -0.07 3.45
N GLU A 126 19.95 -0.27 3.44
CA GLU A 126 20.64 -0.90 2.29
C GLU A 126 20.25 -2.36 2.07
N TYR A 127 19.94 -3.07 3.15
CA TYR A 127 19.47 -4.46 3.10
C TYR A 127 18.30 -4.66 4.06
N LEU A 128 17.42 -5.60 3.73
CA LEU A 128 16.33 -6.02 4.59
C LEU A 128 16.02 -7.50 4.41
N VAL A 129 15.30 -8.07 5.39
CA VAL A 129 14.71 -9.40 5.28
C VAL A 129 13.21 -9.29 5.15
N CYS A 130 12.62 -10.12 4.30
CA CYS A 130 11.18 -10.18 4.08
C CYS A 130 10.74 -11.64 3.88
N PRO A 131 9.58 -12.06 4.43
CA PRO A 131 8.98 -13.34 4.08
C PRO A 131 8.81 -13.47 2.57
N VAL A 132 9.20 -14.63 2.02
CA VAL A 132 9.23 -14.87 0.57
C VAL A 132 7.85 -14.77 -0.09
N ASP A 133 6.78 -14.96 0.68
CA ASP A 133 5.39 -14.87 0.25
C ASP A 133 4.79 -13.45 0.34
N LEU A 134 5.55 -12.49 0.87
CA LEU A 134 5.20 -11.06 0.96
C LEU A 134 6.00 -10.19 -0.02
N VAL A 135 6.68 -10.82 -0.98
CA VAL A 135 7.30 -10.14 -2.11
C VAL A 135 6.65 -10.56 -3.43
N TRP A 136 6.72 -9.67 -4.42
CA TRP A 136 6.37 -9.97 -5.80
C TRP A 136 7.59 -9.75 -6.70
N ARG A 137 7.69 -10.54 -7.78
CA ARG A 137 8.78 -10.43 -8.76
C ARG A 137 8.51 -9.23 -9.68
N ILE A 138 9.50 -8.37 -9.82
CA ILE A 138 9.43 -7.18 -10.68
C ILE A 138 9.58 -7.61 -12.14
N PRO A 139 8.61 -7.30 -13.03
CA PRO A 139 8.74 -7.54 -14.46
C PRO A 139 9.96 -6.81 -15.05
N ALA A 140 10.56 -7.39 -16.09
CA ALA A 140 11.74 -6.81 -16.74
C ALA A 140 11.52 -5.35 -17.19
N SER A 141 10.30 -5.01 -17.61
CA SER A 141 9.91 -3.68 -18.10
C SER A 141 9.68 -2.63 -17.02
N VAL A 142 9.61 -3.02 -15.74
CA VAL A 142 9.33 -2.10 -14.62
C VAL A 142 10.65 -1.82 -13.90
N THR A 143 10.97 -0.56 -13.63
CA THR A 143 12.17 -0.16 -12.87
C THR A 143 12.04 -0.44 -11.38
N PHE A 144 13.13 -0.35 -10.60
CA PHE A 144 13.03 -0.50 -9.14
C PHE A 144 12.23 0.65 -8.51
N GLU A 145 12.40 1.86 -9.04
CA GLU A 145 11.74 3.07 -8.57
C GLU A 145 10.23 2.98 -8.75
N GLU A 146 9.79 2.54 -9.93
CA GLU A 146 8.39 2.25 -10.22
C GLU A 146 7.84 1.11 -9.34
N ALA A 147 8.58 0.00 -9.21
CA ALA A 147 8.14 -1.15 -8.41
C ALA A 147 7.97 -0.80 -6.91
N ALA A 148 8.88 0.00 -6.35
CA ALA A 148 8.78 0.47 -4.97
C ALA A 148 7.50 1.27 -4.73
N ALA A 149 6.92 1.89 -5.78
CA ALA A 149 5.70 2.67 -5.64
C ALA A 149 4.40 1.84 -5.52
N VAL A 150 4.45 0.52 -5.74
CA VAL A 150 3.25 -0.33 -5.88
C VAL A 150 2.76 -0.93 -4.57
N SER A 151 3.62 -1.62 -3.82
CA SER A 151 3.22 -2.64 -2.84
C SER A 151 2.18 -2.19 -1.81
N LEU A 152 2.50 -1.24 -0.92
CA LEU A 152 1.59 -0.82 0.16
C LEU A 152 0.28 -0.24 -0.39
N CYS A 153 0.36 0.74 -1.30
CA CYS A 153 -0.83 1.43 -1.80
C CYS A 153 -1.69 0.55 -2.72
N GLY A 154 -1.06 -0.28 -3.55
CA GLY A 154 -1.73 -1.24 -4.43
C GLY A 154 -2.47 -2.30 -3.63
N LEU A 155 -1.82 -2.90 -2.62
CA LEU A 155 -2.49 -3.86 -1.74
C LEU A 155 -3.59 -3.20 -0.90
N THR A 156 -3.38 -1.96 -0.43
CA THR A 156 -4.41 -1.20 0.29
C THR A 156 -5.67 -1.04 -0.54
N ALA A 157 -5.53 -0.64 -1.82
CA ALA A 157 -6.63 -0.52 -2.76
C ALA A 157 -7.28 -1.90 -3.01
N ALA A 158 -6.49 -2.92 -3.33
CA ALA A 158 -7.00 -4.28 -3.60
C ALA A 158 -7.79 -4.86 -2.44
N GLN A 159 -7.30 -4.73 -1.20
CA GLN A 159 -8.05 -5.18 -0.02
C GLN A 159 -9.38 -4.43 0.14
N GLY A 160 -9.40 -3.12 -0.10
CA GLY A 160 -10.64 -2.37 0.04
C GLY A 160 -11.66 -2.69 -1.04
N LEU A 161 -11.24 -2.86 -2.30
CA LEU A 161 -12.13 -3.22 -3.40
C LEU A 161 -12.62 -4.67 -3.27
N PHE A 162 -11.69 -5.62 -3.18
CA PHE A 162 -12.02 -7.03 -3.34
C PHE A 162 -12.38 -7.69 -2.02
N PHE A 163 -11.54 -7.51 -0.99
CA PHE A 163 -11.77 -8.18 0.29
C PHE A 163 -12.90 -7.53 1.11
N ARG A 164 -12.99 -6.19 1.10
CA ARG A 164 -14.00 -5.45 1.90
C ARG A 164 -15.29 -5.19 1.12
N LEU A 165 -15.21 -4.51 -0.02
CA LEU A 165 -16.41 -4.18 -0.81
C LEU A 165 -16.98 -5.40 -1.54
N GLY A 166 -16.17 -6.44 -1.76
CA GLY A 166 -16.60 -7.70 -2.37
C GLY A 166 -16.68 -7.63 -3.89
N LEU A 167 -15.90 -6.75 -4.53
CA LEU A 167 -15.77 -6.75 -5.99
C LEU A 167 -14.96 -7.95 -6.47
N ASP A 168 -15.21 -8.37 -7.72
CA ASP A 168 -14.50 -9.49 -8.34
C ASP A 168 -13.01 -9.16 -8.52
N ALA A 169 -12.15 -10.03 -7.99
CA ALA A 169 -10.71 -9.87 -8.10
C ALA A 169 -10.18 -10.57 -9.36
N PRO A 170 -9.18 -10.00 -10.06
CA PRO A 170 -8.56 -10.66 -11.21
C PRO A 170 -7.67 -11.87 -10.85
N PHE A 171 -7.67 -12.29 -9.58
CA PHE A 171 -6.82 -13.36 -9.02
C PHE A 171 -7.59 -14.37 -8.16
N GLN A 172 -8.75 -14.79 -8.66
CA GLN A 172 -9.70 -15.75 -8.07
C GLN A 172 -10.43 -15.24 -6.82
N TRP A 173 -11.57 -14.60 -7.06
CA TRP A 173 -12.65 -14.38 -6.10
C TRP A 173 -13.95 -14.29 -6.92
N GLU A 174 -14.85 -15.26 -6.82
CA GLU A 174 -16.04 -15.38 -7.69
C GLU A 174 -17.32 -14.90 -6.98
N ASP A 175 -18.03 -13.93 -7.60
CA ASP A 175 -19.50 -13.85 -7.65
C ASP A 175 -19.92 -13.55 -9.11
N GLU A 176 -20.94 -14.25 -9.63
CA GLU A 176 -21.50 -13.98 -10.96
C GLU A 176 -22.66 -12.97 -10.82
N SER A 177 -22.52 -11.80 -11.44
CA SER A 177 -23.61 -10.81 -11.56
C SER A 177 -23.49 -10.07 -12.89
N ASP A 178 -24.57 -10.01 -13.65
CA ASP A 178 -24.61 -9.34 -14.95
C ASP A 178 -24.90 -7.82 -14.85
N GLU A 179 -25.21 -7.31 -13.66
CA GLU A 179 -25.55 -5.90 -13.48
C GLU A 179 -24.30 -5.00 -13.38
N GLY A 180 -24.23 -4.00 -14.27
CA GLY A 180 -23.22 -2.95 -14.20
C GLY A 180 -23.31 -2.15 -12.90
N PHE A 181 -22.20 -1.53 -12.50
CA PHE A 181 -22.12 -0.79 -11.24
C PHE A 181 -21.49 0.60 -11.39
N SER A 182 -21.76 1.46 -10.42
CA SER A 182 -21.14 2.79 -10.30
C SER A 182 -20.21 2.80 -9.10
N PHE A 183 -19.01 3.32 -9.28
CA PHE A 183 -17.95 3.33 -8.28
C PHE A 183 -17.40 4.74 -8.11
N PHE A 184 -17.36 5.25 -6.88
CA PHE A 184 -16.78 6.54 -6.56
C PHE A 184 -15.46 6.42 -5.82
N VAL A 185 -14.46 7.21 -6.19
CA VAL A 185 -13.19 7.36 -5.45
C VAL A 185 -13.03 8.80 -4.98
N ALA A 186 -13.10 9.00 -3.66
CA ALA A 186 -12.65 10.27 -3.06
C ALA A 186 -11.13 10.26 -2.92
N GLY A 187 -10.47 11.33 -3.37
CA GLY A 187 -9.02 11.38 -3.46
C GLY A 187 -8.48 10.62 -4.68
N ALA A 188 -9.09 10.81 -5.85
CA ALA A 188 -8.76 10.09 -7.08
C ALA A 188 -7.28 10.26 -7.52
N SER A 189 -6.62 11.36 -7.15
CA SER A 189 -5.19 11.59 -7.43
C SER A 189 -4.25 11.19 -6.29
N THR A 190 -4.73 10.47 -5.27
CA THR A 190 -3.86 9.89 -4.23
C THR A 190 -3.26 8.58 -4.75
N SER A 191 -2.15 8.14 -4.15
CA SER A 191 -1.51 6.88 -4.56
C SER A 191 -2.48 5.67 -4.49
N VAL A 192 -3.31 5.60 -3.45
CA VAL A 192 -4.36 4.57 -3.33
C VAL A 192 -5.47 4.77 -4.37
N GLY A 193 -5.90 6.01 -4.62
CA GLY A 193 -6.94 6.32 -5.61
C GLY A 193 -6.54 5.94 -7.04
N LEU A 194 -5.29 6.19 -7.42
CA LEU A 194 -4.74 5.81 -8.73
C LEU A 194 -4.73 4.28 -8.93
N TYR A 195 -4.36 3.50 -7.92
CA TYR A 195 -4.46 2.03 -8.00
C TYR A 195 -5.92 1.54 -7.91
N ALA A 196 -6.77 2.20 -7.13
CA ALA A 196 -8.19 1.86 -7.06
C ALA A 196 -8.86 2.00 -8.43
N ALA A 197 -8.58 3.06 -9.19
CA ALA A 197 -9.10 3.25 -10.54
C ALA A 197 -8.78 2.06 -11.46
N GLN A 198 -7.50 1.69 -11.52
CA GLN A 198 -7.03 0.55 -12.32
C GLN A 198 -7.70 -0.76 -11.87
N LEU A 199 -7.75 -1.01 -10.57
CA LEU A 199 -8.30 -2.25 -10.02
C LEU A 199 -9.82 -2.35 -10.20
N VAL A 200 -10.57 -1.24 -10.15
CA VAL A 200 -12.00 -1.22 -10.50
C VAL A 200 -12.19 -1.60 -11.97
N ARG A 201 -11.36 -1.08 -12.87
CA ARG A 201 -11.40 -1.43 -14.30
C ARG A 201 -11.09 -2.92 -14.50
N ARG A 202 -10.06 -3.45 -13.83
CA ARG A 202 -9.76 -4.89 -13.84
C ARG A 202 -10.91 -5.74 -13.32
N SER A 203 -11.57 -5.29 -12.25
CA SER A 203 -12.75 -5.98 -11.71
C SER A 203 -13.88 -6.04 -12.74
N ALA A 204 -14.18 -4.92 -13.39
CA ALA A 204 -15.17 -4.84 -14.45
C ALA A 204 -14.83 -5.74 -15.64
N GLU A 205 -13.55 -5.79 -16.05
CA GLU A 205 -13.06 -6.66 -17.12
C GLU A 205 -13.28 -8.14 -16.80
N VAL A 206 -12.88 -8.61 -15.61
CA VAL A 206 -12.97 -10.05 -15.27
C VAL A 206 -14.38 -10.50 -14.94
N SER A 207 -15.23 -9.60 -14.45
CA SER A 207 -16.64 -9.88 -14.19
C SER A 207 -17.53 -9.73 -15.43
N GLY A 208 -17.02 -9.13 -16.51
CA GLY A 208 -17.82 -8.76 -17.68
C GLY A 208 -18.81 -7.60 -17.43
N ARG A 209 -18.75 -6.96 -16.26
CA ARG A 209 -19.69 -5.92 -15.84
C ARG A 209 -19.26 -4.56 -16.36
N LYS A 210 -20.21 -3.73 -16.77
CA LYS A 210 -19.93 -2.32 -17.07
C LYS A 210 -19.70 -1.56 -15.77
N VAL A 211 -18.71 -0.68 -15.74
CA VAL A 211 -18.47 0.24 -14.62
C VAL A 211 -18.57 1.70 -15.04
N ARG A 212 -19.27 2.50 -14.24
CA ARG A 212 -19.23 3.96 -14.26
C ARG A 212 -18.34 4.44 -13.12
N LEU A 213 -17.10 4.80 -13.43
CA LEU A 213 -16.07 5.22 -12.49
C LEU A 213 -16.06 6.75 -12.35
N ILE A 214 -16.27 7.22 -11.12
CA ILE A 214 -16.36 8.64 -10.76
C ILE A 214 -15.25 8.95 -9.75
N GLY A 215 -14.58 10.09 -9.90
CA GLY A 215 -13.49 10.50 -9.00
C GLY A 215 -13.63 11.92 -8.49
N ALA A 216 -13.21 12.18 -7.25
CA ALA A 216 -13.05 13.54 -6.74
C ALA A 216 -11.56 13.90 -6.67
N ALA A 217 -11.18 14.96 -7.39
CA ALA A 217 -9.80 15.47 -7.45
C ALA A 217 -9.77 16.92 -7.93
N SER A 218 -8.65 17.60 -7.70
CA SER A 218 -8.43 18.95 -8.22
C SER A 218 -8.43 18.96 -9.76
N PRO A 219 -9.05 19.97 -10.41
CA PRO A 219 -9.13 20.09 -11.87
C PRO A 219 -7.80 19.96 -12.61
N ARG A 220 -6.71 20.43 -11.99
CA ARG A 220 -5.35 20.33 -12.54
C ARG A 220 -4.89 18.89 -12.80
N ASN A 221 -5.48 17.90 -12.13
CA ASN A 221 -5.14 16.47 -12.29
C ASN A 221 -6.11 15.75 -13.24
N TRP A 222 -7.14 16.43 -13.77
CA TRP A 222 -8.22 15.76 -14.50
C TRP A 222 -7.79 15.16 -15.83
N GLU A 223 -6.85 15.79 -16.53
CA GLU A 223 -6.32 15.25 -17.78
C GLU A 223 -5.64 13.89 -17.55
N MET A 224 -4.71 13.84 -16.59
CA MET A 224 -4.06 12.60 -16.16
C MET A 224 -5.08 11.54 -15.74
N LEU A 225 -6.07 11.90 -14.91
CA LEU A 225 -7.06 10.95 -14.39
C LEU A 225 -8.03 10.42 -15.46
N LYS A 226 -8.30 11.17 -16.53
CA LYS A 226 -9.12 10.68 -17.66
C LYS A 226 -8.35 9.78 -18.61
N ALA A 227 -7.03 9.92 -18.67
CA ALA A 227 -6.19 9.08 -19.51
C ALA A 227 -6.06 7.67 -18.96
N GLU A 228 -5.72 6.72 -19.82
CA GLU A 228 -5.21 5.41 -19.39
C GLU A 228 -3.98 5.62 -18.50
N PRO A 229 -3.84 4.85 -17.41
CA PRO A 229 -4.56 3.62 -17.06
C PRO A 229 -5.79 3.84 -16.15
N TYR A 230 -6.08 5.09 -15.77
CA TYR A 230 -7.08 5.40 -14.73
C TYR A 230 -8.49 5.51 -15.32
N ALA A 231 -8.57 6.15 -16.50
CA ALA A 231 -9.77 6.24 -17.32
C ALA A 231 -11.04 6.61 -16.52
N TYR A 232 -11.02 7.66 -15.68
CA TYR A 232 -12.24 8.09 -14.98
C TYR A 232 -13.30 8.60 -15.96
N ASP A 233 -14.56 8.15 -15.83
CA ASP A 233 -15.66 8.58 -16.70
C ASP A 233 -16.15 9.99 -16.33
N VAL A 234 -16.13 10.31 -15.02
CA VAL A 234 -16.55 11.60 -14.49
C VAL A 234 -15.61 12.01 -13.37
N LEU A 235 -15.24 13.29 -13.35
CA LEU A 235 -14.46 13.90 -12.28
C LEU A 235 -15.22 15.10 -11.71
N VAL A 236 -15.14 15.26 -10.39
CA VAL A 236 -15.69 16.41 -9.65
C VAL A 236 -14.57 17.11 -8.87
N ASP A 237 -14.63 18.43 -8.72
CA ASP A 237 -13.72 19.13 -7.82
C ASP A 237 -14.23 18.96 -6.40
N TYR A 238 -13.40 18.38 -5.54
CA TYR A 238 -13.72 18.16 -4.12
C TYR A 238 -13.91 19.48 -3.34
N ARG A 239 -13.55 20.63 -3.93
CA ARG A 239 -13.75 21.96 -3.34
C ARG A 239 -15.14 22.54 -3.58
N ASP A 240 -15.89 21.97 -4.51
CA ASP A 240 -17.25 22.41 -4.79
C ASP A 240 -18.16 21.99 -3.63
N LYS A 241 -18.94 22.92 -3.06
CA LYS A 241 -19.83 22.62 -1.92
C LYS A 241 -20.86 21.52 -2.23
N ASP A 242 -21.22 21.37 -3.50
CA ASP A 242 -22.21 20.43 -4.02
C ASP A 242 -21.58 19.21 -4.71
N TRP A 243 -20.27 18.97 -4.53
CA TRP A 243 -19.61 17.81 -5.14
C TRP A 243 -20.29 16.46 -4.84
N PRO A 244 -20.85 16.19 -3.61
CA PRO A 244 -21.52 14.92 -3.36
C PRO A 244 -22.77 14.73 -4.24
N GLU A 245 -23.53 15.81 -4.47
CA GLU A 245 -24.71 15.77 -5.34
C GLU A 245 -24.32 15.57 -6.81
N LYS A 246 -23.21 16.17 -7.26
CA LYS A 246 -22.66 15.90 -8.59
C LYS A 246 -22.32 14.43 -8.78
N VAL A 247 -21.78 13.76 -7.76
CA VAL A 247 -21.52 12.31 -7.79
C VAL A 247 -22.82 11.52 -7.87
N ARG A 248 -23.85 11.88 -7.07
CA ARG A 248 -25.18 11.24 -7.12
C ARG A 248 -25.82 11.38 -8.50
N THR A 249 -25.80 12.59 -9.07
CA THR A 249 -26.31 12.85 -10.41
C THR A 249 -25.56 12.05 -11.47
N ALA A 250 -24.21 12.06 -11.43
CA ALA A 250 -23.37 11.33 -12.38
C ALA A 250 -23.54 9.80 -12.33
N SER A 251 -24.04 9.27 -11.22
CA SER A 251 -24.31 7.85 -11.01
C SER A 251 -25.77 7.44 -11.19
N GLY A 252 -26.67 8.39 -11.50
CA GLY A 252 -28.09 8.11 -11.68
C GLY A 252 -28.88 7.95 -10.38
N GLY A 253 -28.49 8.66 -9.31
CA GLY A 253 -29.19 8.67 -8.02
C GLY A 253 -28.40 8.09 -6.84
N GLY A 254 -27.09 7.86 -7.01
CA GLY A 254 -26.18 7.39 -5.98
C GLY A 254 -25.32 6.21 -6.42
N VAL A 255 -24.11 6.12 -5.88
CA VAL A 255 -23.15 5.06 -6.25
C VAL A 255 -23.39 3.76 -5.51
N HIS A 256 -23.10 2.64 -6.18
CA HIS A 256 -23.15 1.30 -5.57
C HIS A 256 -22.02 1.11 -4.58
N PHE A 257 -20.83 1.59 -4.94
CA PHE A 257 -19.62 1.47 -4.15
C PHE A 257 -18.90 2.81 -4.07
N ALA A 258 -18.37 3.11 -2.90
CA ALA A 258 -17.47 4.25 -2.71
C ALA A 258 -16.18 3.81 -2.00
N TYR A 259 -15.07 4.45 -2.37
CA TYR A 259 -13.78 4.26 -1.73
C TYR A 259 -13.24 5.62 -1.33
N ASP A 260 -13.14 5.85 -0.02
CA ASP A 260 -12.55 7.06 0.52
C ASP A 260 -11.05 6.85 0.74
N ALA A 261 -10.23 7.33 -0.20
CA ALA A 261 -8.76 7.29 -0.09
C ALA A 261 -8.19 8.46 0.73
N ILE A 262 -9.03 9.30 1.33
CA ILE A 262 -8.66 10.38 2.25
C ILE A 262 -8.94 9.94 3.69
N SER A 263 -10.20 9.60 4.01
CA SER A 263 -10.65 9.11 5.31
C SER A 263 -10.31 10.02 6.50
N GLU A 264 -10.51 11.32 6.34
CA GLU A 264 -10.23 12.34 7.36
C GLU A 264 -11.40 13.31 7.55
N GLY A 265 -11.70 13.66 8.81
CA GLY A 265 -12.70 14.68 9.14
C GLY A 265 -14.07 14.42 8.51
N SER A 266 -14.58 15.39 7.75
CA SER A 266 -15.90 15.30 7.11
C SER A 266 -15.96 14.41 5.88
N THR A 267 -14.81 14.03 5.29
CA THR A 267 -14.77 13.30 4.02
C THR A 267 -15.57 12.00 4.08
N VAL A 268 -15.51 11.27 5.19
CA VAL A 268 -16.25 10.02 5.38
C VAL A 268 -17.77 10.24 5.33
N ARG A 269 -18.27 11.27 6.01
CA ARG A 269 -19.69 11.65 5.97
C ARG A 269 -20.10 12.05 4.56
N ASP A 270 -19.33 12.94 3.93
CA ASP A 270 -19.66 13.50 2.63
C ASP A 270 -19.65 12.38 1.55
N VAL A 271 -18.69 11.46 1.61
CA VAL A 271 -18.64 10.24 0.76
C VAL A 271 -19.86 9.34 1.02
N SER A 272 -20.21 9.10 2.28
CA SER A 272 -21.37 8.25 2.63
C SER A 272 -22.68 8.78 2.02
N SER A 273 -22.83 10.11 1.92
CA SER A 273 -24.00 10.75 1.32
C SER A 273 -24.15 10.49 -0.19
N THR A 274 -23.07 10.08 -0.87
CA THR A 274 -23.09 9.77 -2.31
C THR A 274 -23.69 8.40 -2.63
N LEU A 275 -23.85 7.53 -1.63
CA LEU A 275 -24.33 6.17 -1.81
C LEU A 275 -25.82 6.13 -2.19
N LYS A 276 -26.20 5.17 -3.03
CA LYS A 276 -27.60 4.75 -3.14
C LYS A 276 -28.00 3.90 -1.93
N GLN A 277 -29.30 3.63 -1.77
CA GLN A 277 -29.77 2.67 -0.77
C GLN A 277 -29.09 1.30 -0.97
N GLY A 278 -28.50 0.76 0.11
CA GLY A 278 -27.76 -0.50 0.08
C GLY A 278 -26.33 -0.41 -0.50
N GLY A 279 -25.87 0.79 -0.88
CA GLY A 279 -24.49 1.00 -1.30
C GLY A 279 -23.50 0.74 -0.17
N LYS A 280 -22.26 0.41 -0.52
CA LYS A 280 -21.18 0.14 0.44
C LYS A 280 -20.03 1.12 0.26
N MET A 281 -19.34 1.44 1.34
CA MET A 281 -18.12 2.23 1.25
C MET A 281 -16.97 1.62 2.05
N ALA A 282 -15.75 1.81 1.56
CA ALA A 282 -14.52 1.46 2.25
C ALA A 282 -13.69 2.70 2.55
N VAL A 283 -12.97 2.67 3.67
CA VAL A 283 -12.09 3.74 4.16
C VAL A 283 -10.68 3.19 4.38
N VAL A 284 -9.67 4.06 4.29
CA VAL A 284 -8.25 3.71 4.49
C VAL A 284 -7.72 4.04 5.89
N ARG A 285 -8.50 4.77 6.69
CA ARG A 285 -8.15 5.12 8.08
C ARG A 285 -9.25 4.71 9.04
N SER A 286 -8.85 4.25 10.22
CA SER A 286 -9.79 4.02 11.33
C SER A 286 -10.38 5.34 11.82
N ARG A 287 -11.48 5.27 12.57
CA ARG A 287 -12.09 6.46 13.20
C ARG A 287 -11.09 7.24 14.05
N ALA A 288 -10.30 6.55 14.86
CA ALA A 288 -9.28 7.17 15.70
C ALA A 288 -8.17 7.83 14.86
N ALA A 289 -7.64 7.11 13.86
CA ALA A 289 -6.52 7.58 13.05
C ALA A 289 -6.92 8.70 12.07
N GLY A 290 -8.16 8.70 11.58
CA GLY A 290 -8.68 9.71 10.66
C GLY A 290 -9.44 10.86 11.33
N ALA A 291 -9.70 10.75 12.64
CA ALA A 291 -10.50 11.72 13.41
C ALA A 291 -11.81 12.12 12.71
N TRP A 292 -12.48 11.16 12.06
CA TRP A 292 -13.62 11.45 11.20
C TRP A 292 -14.96 11.48 11.96
N GLU A 293 -15.85 12.32 11.45
CA GLU A 293 -17.16 12.63 12.03
C GLU A 293 -18.15 11.46 11.80
N THR A 294 -18.91 11.05 12.82
CA THR A 294 -19.97 10.04 12.67
C THR A 294 -21.35 10.61 12.44
N GLU A 295 -21.57 11.87 12.79
CA GLU A 295 -22.86 12.51 12.59
C GLU A 295 -23.14 12.63 11.09
N GLY A 296 -24.29 12.12 10.66
CA GLY A 296 -24.69 12.10 9.25
C GLY A 296 -24.06 10.98 8.40
N VAL A 297 -23.25 10.08 8.99
CA VAL A 297 -22.80 8.88 8.30
C VAL A 297 -23.96 7.89 8.23
N THR A 298 -24.46 7.62 7.02
CA THR A 298 -25.67 6.81 6.81
C THR A 298 -25.40 5.32 6.64
N THR A 299 -24.15 4.95 6.35
CA THR A 299 -23.70 3.57 6.15
C THR A 299 -22.37 3.38 6.87
N GLU A 300 -22.27 2.35 7.71
CA GLU A 300 -21.02 2.05 8.43
C GLU A 300 -19.89 1.74 7.43
N PRO A 301 -18.80 2.52 7.42
CA PRO A 301 -17.70 2.30 6.48
C PRO A 301 -16.91 1.03 6.80
N LEU A 302 -16.53 0.30 5.76
CA LEU A 302 -15.69 -0.89 5.88
C LEU A 302 -14.22 -0.50 5.99
N TYR A 303 -13.66 -0.65 7.19
CA TYR A 303 -12.24 -0.41 7.47
C TYR A 303 -11.43 -1.71 7.55
N GLY A 304 -10.16 -1.66 7.12
CA GLY A 304 -9.17 -2.71 7.36
C GLY A 304 -7.76 -2.19 7.08
N ALA A 305 -6.83 -2.48 7.98
CA ALA A 305 -5.44 -2.03 7.85
C ALA A 305 -4.67 -2.99 6.93
N VAL A 306 -3.86 -2.44 6.02
CA VAL A 306 -3.08 -3.25 5.06
C VAL A 306 -2.15 -4.27 5.74
N TRP A 307 -1.73 -3.94 6.96
CA TRP A 307 -0.89 -4.72 7.86
C TRP A 307 -1.45 -6.06 8.32
N GLU A 308 -2.77 -6.27 8.26
CA GLU A 308 -3.39 -7.51 8.75
C GLU A 308 -2.86 -8.78 8.05
N GLY A 309 -2.34 -8.63 6.82
CA GLY A 309 -1.73 -9.72 6.05
C GLY A 309 -0.25 -9.98 6.34
N LEU A 310 0.42 -9.20 7.20
CA LEU A 310 1.87 -9.34 7.47
C LEU A 310 2.23 -10.55 8.36
N GLY A 311 1.23 -11.28 8.85
CA GLY A 311 1.43 -12.50 9.66
C GLY A 311 1.82 -12.23 11.13
N VAL A 312 1.72 -10.98 11.58
CA VAL A 312 1.99 -10.56 12.97
C VAL A 312 0.97 -9.51 13.40
N ASP A 313 0.68 -9.45 14.70
CA ASP A 313 -0.08 -8.34 15.28
C ASP A 313 0.71 -7.04 15.16
N ILE A 314 0.03 -5.90 15.05
CA ILE A 314 0.68 -4.59 14.87
C ILE A 314 0.05 -3.58 15.80
N SER A 315 0.85 -2.99 16.70
CA SER A 315 0.40 -1.88 17.54
C SER A 315 0.49 -0.57 16.76
N TYR A 316 -0.61 0.15 16.67
CA TYR A 316 -0.71 1.40 15.93
C TYR A 316 -1.62 2.38 16.65
N GLN A 317 -1.11 3.56 17.00
CA GLN A 317 -1.88 4.68 17.56
C GLN A 317 -2.90 4.28 18.66
N GLY A 318 -2.46 3.51 19.65
CA GLY A 318 -3.27 3.13 20.82
C GLY A 318 -4.22 1.93 20.60
N PHE A 319 -4.17 1.26 19.45
CA PHE A 319 -4.88 0.00 19.22
C PHE A 319 -3.98 -1.06 18.58
N VAL A 320 -4.46 -2.31 18.56
CA VAL A 320 -3.76 -3.45 17.94
C VAL A 320 -4.52 -3.90 16.69
N VAL A 321 -3.84 -3.85 15.55
CA VAL A 321 -4.25 -4.51 14.31
C VAL A 321 -3.90 -5.99 14.43
N LYS A 322 -4.92 -6.85 14.42
CA LYS A 322 -4.73 -8.30 14.53
C LYS A 322 -4.29 -8.90 13.21
N THR A 323 -3.38 -9.87 13.28
CA THR A 323 -3.04 -10.66 12.09
C THR A 323 -4.23 -11.47 11.59
N SER A 324 -4.30 -11.69 10.28
CA SER A 324 -5.36 -12.47 9.64
C SER A 324 -4.78 -13.41 8.58
N PRO A 325 -4.84 -14.74 8.78
CA PRO A 325 -4.43 -15.72 7.77
C PRO A 325 -5.15 -15.54 6.43
N ALA A 326 -6.44 -15.16 6.46
CA ALA A 326 -7.22 -14.88 5.25
C ALA A 326 -6.67 -13.66 4.48
N LYS A 327 -6.32 -12.57 5.18
CA LYS A 327 -5.74 -11.37 4.55
C LYS A 327 -4.30 -11.59 4.11
N ARG A 328 -3.54 -12.47 4.77
CA ARG A 328 -2.23 -12.93 4.28
C ARG A 328 -2.38 -13.69 2.98
N SER A 329 -3.31 -14.65 2.93
CA SER A 329 -3.61 -15.42 1.72
C SER A 329 -4.04 -14.52 0.56
N PHE A 330 -4.85 -13.51 0.84
CA PHE A 330 -5.22 -12.47 -0.13
C PHE A 330 -4.00 -11.67 -0.63
N ALA A 331 -3.11 -11.25 0.26
CA ALA A 331 -1.89 -10.52 -0.11
C ALA A 331 -0.97 -11.37 -1.00
N MET A 332 -0.81 -12.65 -0.65
CA MET A 332 -0.06 -13.62 -1.46
C MET A 332 -0.66 -13.76 -2.87
N ALA A 333 -1.99 -13.90 -2.98
CA ALA A 333 -2.68 -13.99 -4.26
C ALA A 333 -2.50 -12.72 -5.11
N PHE A 334 -2.59 -11.54 -4.49
CA PHE A 334 -2.34 -10.26 -5.14
C PHE A 334 -0.90 -10.14 -5.66
N TYR A 335 0.10 -10.50 -4.85
CA TYR A 335 1.51 -10.46 -5.26
C TYR A 335 1.88 -11.48 -6.31
N LYS A 336 1.27 -12.66 -6.27
CA LYS A 336 1.37 -13.64 -7.35
C LYS A 336 0.81 -13.06 -8.65
N TRP A 337 -0.36 -12.43 -8.58
CA TRP A 337 -0.97 -11.79 -9.75
C TRP A 337 -0.09 -10.67 -10.32
N LEU A 338 0.47 -9.80 -9.47
CA LEU A 338 1.44 -8.78 -9.91
C LEU A 338 2.68 -9.39 -10.58
N SER A 339 3.15 -10.54 -10.09
CA SER A 339 4.34 -11.23 -10.64
C SER A 339 4.08 -11.86 -12.00
N ASP A 340 2.91 -12.46 -12.21
CA ASP A 340 2.67 -13.39 -13.31
C ASP A 340 1.91 -12.78 -14.48
N LEU A 341 0.89 -11.95 -14.22
CA LEU A 341 -0.18 -11.66 -15.19
C LEU A 341 -0.72 -10.23 -15.12
N GLY A 342 -0.53 -9.53 -13.99
CA GLY A 342 -1.24 -8.30 -13.65
C GLY A 342 -0.34 -7.08 -13.69
N SER A 343 -0.22 -6.42 -14.84
CA SER A 343 0.39 -5.08 -14.83
C SER A 343 -0.65 -4.07 -14.31
N LEU A 344 -0.52 -3.72 -13.03
CA LEU A 344 -0.82 -2.33 -12.65
C LEU A 344 0.28 -1.47 -13.26
N GLN A 345 -0.10 -0.39 -13.91
CA GLN A 345 0.86 0.66 -14.20
C GLN A 345 1.27 1.30 -12.88
N PRO A 346 2.57 1.33 -12.56
CA PRO A 346 3.09 2.01 -11.38
C PRO A 346 2.67 3.47 -11.36
N ASN A 347 2.38 4.01 -10.17
CA ASN A 347 2.10 5.43 -10.04
C ASN A 347 3.32 6.26 -10.51
N PRO A 348 3.09 7.48 -11.05
CA PRO A 348 4.18 8.40 -11.36
C PRO A 348 5.11 8.57 -10.16
N VAL A 349 6.42 8.52 -10.41
CA VAL A 349 7.44 8.63 -9.37
C VAL A 349 8.17 9.96 -9.46
N ARG A 350 8.41 10.59 -8.32
CA ARG A 350 9.37 11.66 -8.18
C ARG A 350 10.64 11.11 -7.55
N ILE A 351 11.72 11.11 -8.32
CA ILE A 351 13.03 10.73 -7.78
C ILE A 351 13.56 11.87 -6.93
N MET A 352 13.71 11.61 -5.64
CA MET A 352 14.25 12.53 -4.67
C MET A 352 15.77 12.36 -4.55
N PRO A 353 16.54 13.44 -4.37
CA PRO A 353 17.99 13.37 -4.26
C PRO A 353 18.46 12.89 -2.88
N GLY A 354 19.72 12.44 -2.79
CA GLY A 354 20.44 12.26 -1.53
C GLY A 354 20.09 11.01 -0.69
N GLY A 355 19.37 10.05 -1.26
CA GLY A 355 19.16 8.73 -0.65
C GLY A 355 18.56 8.79 0.76
N LEU A 356 18.98 7.87 1.64
CA LEU A 356 18.48 7.79 3.02
C LEU A 356 18.69 9.10 3.81
N ASP A 357 19.78 9.83 3.55
CA ASP A 357 20.17 11.02 4.32
C ASP A 357 19.19 12.18 4.19
N ARG A 358 18.40 12.19 3.11
CA ARG A 358 17.45 13.28 2.80
C ARG A 358 16.00 12.93 3.06
N ILE A 359 15.68 11.69 3.44
CA ILE A 359 14.29 11.25 3.64
C ILE A 359 13.58 12.09 4.71
N VAL A 360 14.22 12.36 5.85
CA VAL A 360 13.58 13.10 6.95
C VAL A 360 13.41 14.59 6.60
N GLU A 361 14.49 15.24 6.13
CA GLU A 361 14.49 16.67 5.84
C GLU A 361 13.63 17.02 4.60
N ASP A 362 13.72 16.22 3.55
CA ASP A 362 13.03 16.48 2.28
C ASP A 362 11.72 15.69 2.22
N GLY A 363 11.80 14.36 2.27
CA GLY A 363 10.66 13.47 2.04
C GLY A 363 9.53 13.62 3.05
N PHE A 364 9.83 13.53 4.36
CA PHE A 364 8.82 13.61 5.40
C PHE A 364 8.21 15.01 5.51
N SER A 365 8.98 16.07 5.21
CA SER A 365 8.46 17.43 5.15
C SER A 365 7.35 17.59 4.09
N LEU A 366 7.46 16.89 2.95
CA LEU A 366 6.48 16.91 1.87
C LEU A 366 5.24 16.03 2.16
N LEU A 367 5.40 14.96 2.93
CA LEU A 367 4.31 14.05 3.30
C LEU A 367 3.44 14.55 4.45
N GLY A 368 3.88 15.58 5.18
CA GLY A 368 3.31 16.06 6.44
C GLY A 368 1.79 15.90 6.58
N THR A 369 1.39 15.09 7.55
CA THR A 369 0.01 14.96 8.01
C THR A 369 -0.39 16.25 8.72
N ALA A 370 -1.50 16.82 8.30
CA ALA A 370 -1.93 18.22 8.47
C ALA A 370 -1.41 19.16 7.38
N VAL A 371 -2.36 19.64 6.57
CA VAL A 371 -2.25 20.72 5.59
C VAL A 371 -1.53 21.97 6.15
N SER A 372 -1.38 22.10 7.47
CA SER A 372 -0.82 23.26 8.18
C SER A 372 0.72 23.34 8.26
N ARG A 373 1.49 22.31 7.86
CA ARG A 373 2.97 22.38 7.83
C ARG A 373 3.59 22.35 6.43
N ARG A 374 2.80 22.56 5.38
CA ARG A 374 3.30 22.62 3.99
C ARG A 374 3.88 23.98 3.59
N ASN A 375 4.17 24.86 4.54
CA ASN A 375 4.99 26.04 4.26
C ASN A 375 6.45 25.61 4.29
N ASN A 376 6.95 25.24 3.11
CA ASN A 376 8.37 25.13 2.87
C ASN A 376 8.69 26.30 1.93
N ASP A 377 9.39 27.34 2.42
CA ASP A 377 9.92 28.44 1.59
C ASP A 377 11.06 27.97 0.66
N ARG A 378 11.07 26.67 0.36
CA ARG A 378 12.05 25.96 -0.44
C ARG A 378 11.69 26.07 -1.90
N THR A 379 12.71 26.37 -2.71
CA THR A 379 12.56 26.72 -4.13
C THR A 379 13.06 25.62 -5.05
N GLU A 380 13.67 24.57 -4.50
CA GLU A 380 14.17 23.42 -5.25
C GLU A 380 13.01 22.66 -5.91
N GLU A 381 13.19 22.27 -7.17
CA GLU A 381 12.12 21.62 -7.96
C GLU A 381 11.56 20.36 -7.30
N HIS A 382 12.42 19.54 -6.68
CA HIS A 382 12.03 18.32 -5.99
C HIS A 382 11.20 18.58 -4.71
N MET A 383 11.20 19.80 -4.19
CA MET A 383 10.44 20.24 -3.00
C MET A 383 9.08 20.84 -3.33
N ARG A 384 8.66 20.86 -4.61
CA ARG A 384 7.30 21.30 -4.97
C ARG A 384 6.23 20.41 -4.30
N PRO A 385 5.01 20.92 -4.04
CA PRO A 385 3.93 20.10 -3.49
C PRO A 385 3.69 18.81 -4.30
N ILE A 386 3.38 17.71 -3.60
CA ILE A 386 3.07 16.42 -4.24
C ILE A 386 1.75 16.55 -5.02
N SER A 387 1.72 16.05 -6.26
CA SER A 387 0.49 16.00 -7.06
C SER A 387 0.45 14.75 -7.94
N GLY A 388 -0.23 13.69 -7.49
CA GLY A 388 -0.42 12.47 -8.29
C GLY A 388 0.83 11.60 -8.44
N GLU A 389 1.85 11.82 -7.62
CA GLU A 389 3.13 11.12 -7.70
C GLU A 389 3.54 10.58 -6.33
N LYS A 390 4.40 9.55 -6.31
CA LYS A 390 5.01 9.00 -5.11
C LYS A 390 6.47 9.41 -5.02
N LEU A 391 6.92 9.80 -3.84
CA LEU A 391 8.32 10.16 -3.62
C LEU A 391 9.15 8.89 -3.49
N VAL A 392 10.24 8.81 -4.24
CA VAL A 392 11.11 7.62 -4.31
C VAL A 392 12.56 8.05 -4.14
N TYR A 393 13.31 7.32 -3.32
CA TYR A 393 14.74 7.50 -3.15
C TYR A 393 15.47 6.27 -3.68
N ARG A 394 16.54 6.50 -4.45
CA ARG A 394 17.47 5.44 -4.84
C ARG A 394 18.37 5.09 -3.66
N ILE A 395 18.63 3.80 -3.50
CA ILE A 395 19.49 3.26 -2.45
C ILE A 395 20.70 2.62 -3.13
N GLU A 396 21.87 3.15 -2.83
CA GLU A 396 23.15 2.59 -3.24
C GLU A 396 23.76 1.89 -2.03
N ALA A 397 23.96 0.58 -2.13
CA ALA A 397 24.59 -0.19 -1.08
C ALA A 397 26.12 0.02 -1.14
N GLU A 398 26.69 0.64 -0.12
CA GLU A 398 28.12 0.89 0.01
C GLU A 398 28.89 -0.35 0.48
N ARG A 399 28.20 -1.31 1.13
CA ARG A 399 28.80 -2.55 1.66
C ARG A 399 28.16 -3.80 1.04
N ARG A 400 28.99 -4.78 0.67
CA ARG A 400 28.53 -6.13 0.25
C ARG A 400 28.29 -7.01 1.48
N PRO A 401 27.27 -7.89 1.47
CA PRO A 401 27.06 -8.82 2.56
C PRO A 401 28.18 -9.87 2.58
N SER A 402 28.69 -10.21 3.75
CA SER A 402 29.70 -11.26 3.96
C SER A 402 29.06 -12.66 3.96
N ILE A 403 28.21 -12.94 2.98
CA ILE A 403 27.55 -14.23 2.81
C ILE A 403 28.36 -14.97 1.74
N GLY A 404 28.84 -16.18 2.09
CA GLY A 404 29.88 -16.95 1.40
C GLY A 404 29.96 -16.76 -0.11
N GLU A 405 31.18 -16.46 -0.57
CA GLU A 405 31.58 -16.38 -1.97
C GLU A 405 31.50 -17.75 -2.65
N GLU A 406 30.36 -18.11 -3.22
CA GLU A 406 30.30 -19.00 -4.39
C GLU A 406 29.23 -18.48 -5.34
N ASP A 407 29.64 -17.51 -6.18
CA ASP A 407 29.41 -17.44 -7.62
C ASP A 407 29.46 -15.96 -8.10
N PRO A 408 30.22 -15.65 -9.17
CA PRO A 408 30.37 -14.30 -9.67
C PRO A 408 29.06 -13.80 -10.28
N ILE A 409 28.71 -12.57 -9.93
CA ILE A 409 27.64 -11.80 -10.57
C ILE A 409 28.12 -11.44 -11.99
N VAL A 410 27.48 -12.00 -13.01
CA VAL A 410 27.53 -11.49 -14.40
C VAL A 410 26.37 -10.53 -14.61
#